data_AF-A0A3D9L134-F1
#
_entry.id   AF-A0A3D9L134-F1
#
_cell.length_a   1.000
_cell.length_b   1.000
_cell.length_c   1.000
_cell.angle_alpha   90.00
_cell.angle_beta   90.00
_cell.angle_gamma   90.00
#
_symmetry.space_group_name_H-M   'P 1'
#
loop_
_entity.id
_entity.type
_entity.pdbx_description
1 polymer ?
#
loop_
_entity_poly.entity_id
_entity_poly.type
_entity_poly.pdbx_seq_one_letter_code
_entity_poly.pdbx_strand_id
1 'polypeptide(L)'
;MKRKALVVLFFIVVFGLPVCWYLFLQAFGENKFALPVLSTYESTCDSLSFDKAGLLVDADLAKTYPNEFARIDERLNQESNLQLVLTSCEMADDMMLVDHENQVRGIYDLNREEVDRLLAEIDIYLMNLNHSKREGK
;
A
#
# COMPACT_ATOMS: atom_id res chain seq x y z
N MET A 1 -14.07 -40.03 -38.74
CA MET A 1 -14.64 -38.95 -37.90
C MET A 1 -13.69 -38.49 -36.78
N LYS A 2 -13.06 -39.39 -36.01
CA LYS A 2 -12.14 -39.05 -34.90
C LYS A 2 -10.97 -38.13 -35.26
N ARG A 3 -10.33 -38.32 -36.42
CA ARG A 3 -9.20 -37.46 -36.87
C ARG A 3 -9.61 -36.02 -37.15
N LYS A 4 -10.81 -35.78 -37.71
CA LYS A 4 -11.31 -34.43 -37.98
C LYS A 4 -11.62 -33.69 -36.68
N ALA A 5 -12.25 -34.38 -35.72
CA ALA A 5 -12.50 -33.82 -34.39
C ALA A 5 -11.20 -33.49 -33.65
N LEU A 6 -10.18 -34.36 -33.75
CA LEU A 6 -8.86 -34.12 -33.14
C LEU A 6 -8.15 -32.91 -33.76
N VAL A 7 -8.22 -32.74 -35.08
CA VAL A 7 -7.67 -31.56 -35.75
C VAL A 7 -8.40 -30.29 -35.33
N VAL A 8 -9.74 -30.30 -35.29
CA VAL A 8 -10.53 -29.14 -34.82
C VAL A 8 -10.18 -28.79 -33.37
N LEU A 9 -10.06 -29.79 -32.49
CA LEU A 9 -9.64 -29.57 -31.10
C LEU A 9 -8.24 -28.96 -31.01
N PHE A 10 -7.29 -29.45 -31.81
CA PHE A 10 -5.95 -28.88 -31.89
C PHE A 10 -5.97 -27.39 -32.27
N PHE A 11 -6.74 -27.02 -33.30
CA PHE A 11 -6.91 -25.63 -33.69
C PHE A 11 -7.55 -24.77 -32.57
N ILE A 12 -8.57 -25.29 -31.88
CA ILE A 12 -9.17 -24.58 -30.73
C ILE A 12 -8.16 -24.36 -29.62
N VAL A 13 -7.31 -25.33 -29.31
CA VAL A 13 -6.30 -25.15 -28.25
C VAL A 13 -5.22 -24.17 -28.71
N VAL A 14 -4.68 -24.32 -29.93
CA VAL A 14 -3.59 -23.47 -30.42
C VAL A 14 -4.00 -22.01 -30.55
N PHE A 15 -5.23 -21.72 -30.98
CA PHE A 15 -5.72 -20.34 -31.14
C PHE A 15 -6.51 -19.84 -29.93
N GLY A 16 -7.28 -20.71 -29.28
CA GLY A 16 -8.09 -20.36 -28.12
C GLY A 16 -7.26 -20.19 -26.85
N LEU A 17 -6.22 -20.99 -26.62
CA LEU A 17 -5.41 -20.87 -25.40
C LEU A 17 -4.66 -19.53 -25.32
N PRO A 18 -4.00 -19.01 -26.37
CA PRO A 18 -3.42 -17.67 -26.34
C PRO A 18 -4.45 -16.55 -26.11
N VAL A 19 -5.64 -16.66 -26.72
CA VAL A 19 -6.71 -15.67 -26.55
C VAL A 19 -7.28 -15.71 -25.13
N CYS A 20 -7.57 -16.89 -24.60
CA CYS A 20 -8.03 -17.04 -23.22
C CYS A 20 -6.97 -16.58 -22.23
N TRP A 21 -5.69 -16.86 -22.49
CA TRP A 21 -4.58 -16.40 -21.66
C TRP A 21 -4.47 -14.87 -21.67
N TYR A 22 -4.58 -14.24 -22.83
CA TYR A 22 -4.60 -12.79 -22.95
C TYR A 22 -5.78 -12.18 -22.19
N LEU A 23 -7.00 -12.70 -22.35
CA LEU A 23 -8.18 -12.21 -21.65
C LEU A 23 -8.09 -12.42 -20.13
N PHE A 24 -7.49 -13.54 -19.70
CA PHE A 24 -7.23 -13.79 -18.28
C PHE A 24 -6.27 -12.75 -17.70
N LEU A 25 -5.13 -12.51 -18.37
CA LEU A 25 -4.19 -11.48 -17.94
C LEU A 25 -4.79 -10.08 -18.01
N GLN A 26 -5.65 -9.79 -18.98
CA GLN A 26 -6.32 -8.49 -19.06
C GLN A 26 -7.33 -8.30 -17.93
N ALA A 27 -8.06 -9.35 -17.53
CA ALA A 27 -9.04 -9.27 -16.44
C ALA A 27 -8.41 -9.24 -15.04
N PHE A 28 -7.25 -9.88 -14.86
CA PHE A 28 -6.64 -10.09 -13.55
C PHE A 28 -5.22 -9.50 -13.40
N GLY A 29 -4.65 -8.93 -14.46
CA GLY A 29 -3.28 -8.42 -14.46
C GLY A 29 -3.14 -6.97 -14.00
N GLU A 30 -4.23 -6.27 -13.69
CA GLU A 30 -4.16 -4.95 -13.06
C GLU A 30 -3.68 -5.08 -11.61
N ASN A 31 -2.75 -4.20 -11.21
CA ASN A 31 -2.21 -4.19 -9.85
C ASN A 31 -3.27 -3.72 -8.85
N LYS A 32 -3.94 -4.67 -8.19
CA LYS A 32 -4.93 -4.41 -7.12
C LYS A 32 -4.30 -4.08 -5.77
N PHE A 33 -2.97 -4.03 -5.68
CA PHE A 33 -2.23 -3.71 -4.47
C PHE A 33 -1.74 -2.25 -4.44
N ALA A 34 -2.20 -1.39 -5.36
CA ALA A 34 -1.94 0.03 -5.25
C ALA A 34 -2.78 0.63 -4.12
N LEU A 35 -2.13 1.30 -3.16
CA LEU A 35 -2.84 2.01 -2.11
C LEU A 35 -3.62 3.20 -2.71
N PRO A 36 -4.91 3.36 -2.36
CA PRO A 36 -5.72 4.45 -2.87
C PRO A 36 -5.20 5.81 -2.36
N VAL A 37 -5.50 6.87 -3.11
CA VAL A 37 -5.38 8.24 -2.61
C VAL A 37 -6.71 8.57 -1.93
N LEU A 38 -6.69 8.83 -0.64
CA LEU A 38 -7.90 9.19 0.12
C LEU A 38 -8.14 10.69 0.08
N SER A 39 -7.09 11.46 0.36
CA SER A 39 -7.11 12.92 0.39
C SER A 39 -5.70 13.49 0.21
N THR A 40 -5.63 14.78 -0.07
CA THR A 40 -4.39 15.54 0.12
C THR A 40 -4.24 15.84 1.61
N TYR A 41 -3.06 15.55 2.15
CA TYR A 41 -2.72 15.93 3.51
C TYR A 41 -2.58 17.44 3.58
N GLU A 42 -3.55 18.08 4.21
CA GLU A 42 -3.56 19.51 4.50
C GLU A 42 -3.50 19.67 6.01
N SER A 43 -2.30 19.87 6.55
CA SER A 43 -2.15 20.09 7.98
C SER A 43 -2.04 21.56 8.32
N THR A 44 -2.70 21.97 9.39
CA THR A 44 -2.42 23.22 10.11
C THR A 44 -1.09 23.18 10.88
N CYS A 45 -0.39 22.05 10.85
CA CYS A 45 0.90 21.85 11.49
C CYS A 45 2.01 22.14 10.47
N ASP A 46 2.30 23.41 10.30
CA ASP A 46 3.16 24.05 9.29
C ASP A 46 4.64 23.56 9.23
N SER A 47 5.01 22.49 9.91
CA SER A 47 6.41 22.02 10.01
C SER A 47 6.67 20.61 9.48
N LEU A 48 5.66 19.91 8.96
CA LEU A 48 5.82 18.54 8.47
C LEU A 48 5.98 18.53 6.95
N SER A 49 7.21 18.76 6.49
CA SER A 49 7.60 18.51 5.09
C SER A 49 8.06 17.06 4.96
N PHE A 50 7.27 16.28 4.26
CA PHE A 50 7.57 14.88 3.96
C PHE A 50 8.48 14.79 2.72
N ASP A 51 9.80 14.95 2.92
CA ASP A 51 10.79 14.58 1.89
C ASP A 51 10.75 13.06 1.59
N LYS A 52 10.13 12.30 2.50
CA LYS A 52 9.84 10.87 2.43
C LYS A 52 8.43 10.65 2.94
N ALA A 53 7.84 9.52 2.59
CA ALA A 53 6.58 9.11 3.18
C ALA A 53 6.68 9.03 4.71
N GLY A 54 5.59 9.37 5.40
CA GLY A 54 5.52 9.43 6.84
C GLY A 54 4.27 8.76 7.40
N LEU A 55 4.41 8.12 8.55
CA LEU A 55 3.30 7.72 9.40
C LEU A 55 3.15 8.75 10.51
N LEU A 56 2.08 9.53 10.44
CA LEU A 56 1.66 10.44 11.49
C LEU A 56 0.92 9.65 12.56
N VAL A 57 1.24 9.90 13.82
CA VAL A 57 0.57 9.30 14.97
C VAL A 57 0.34 10.38 16.01
N ASP A 58 -0.87 10.44 16.56
CA ASP A 58 -1.17 11.30 17.70
C ASP A 58 -0.32 10.92 18.92
N ALA A 59 0.43 11.89 19.44
CA ALA A 59 1.41 11.70 20.50
C ALA A 59 0.79 11.37 21.86
N ASP A 60 -0.45 11.77 22.12
CA ASP A 60 -1.16 11.48 23.37
C ASP A 60 -1.80 10.09 23.31
N LEU A 61 -2.30 9.68 22.14
CA LEU A 61 -2.75 8.31 21.91
C LEU A 61 -1.60 7.31 21.95
N ALA A 62 -0.43 7.65 21.39
CA ALA A 62 0.76 6.80 21.44
C ALA A 62 1.18 6.43 22.87
N LYS A 63 0.98 7.36 23.84
CA LYS A 63 1.23 7.08 25.27
C LYS A 63 0.18 6.15 25.88
N THR A 64 -1.04 6.20 25.37
CA THR A 64 -2.18 5.41 25.84
C THR A 64 -2.07 3.95 25.39
N TYR A 65 -1.53 3.71 24.20
CA TYR A 65 -1.38 2.39 23.58
C TYR A 65 0.10 2.04 23.31
N PRO A 66 0.92 1.81 24.37
CA PRO A 66 2.36 1.67 24.23
C PRO A 66 2.79 0.38 23.51
N ASN A 67 1.99 -0.68 23.57
CA ASN A 67 2.33 -1.96 22.93
C ASN A 67 2.14 -1.86 21.41
N GLU A 68 1.02 -1.27 21.00
CA GLU A 68 0.67 -0.99 19.61
C GLU A 68 1.70 -0.05 18.98
N PHE A 69 2.03 1.04 19.68
CA PHE A 69 3.03 1.98 19.23
C PHE A 69 4.43 1.36 19.13
N ALA A 70 4.84 0.53 20.11
CA ALA A 70 6.15 -0.14 20.06
C ALA A 70 6.29 -1.05 18.84
N ARG A 71 5.20 -1.73 18.42
CA ARG A 71 5.21 -2.56 17.20
C ARG A 71 5.42 -1.72 15.95
N ILE A 72 4.77 -0.57 15.88
CA ILE A 72 4.93 0.40 14.78
C ILE A 72 6.36 0.92 14.76
N ASP A 73 6.85 1.43 15.88
CA ASP A 73 8.20 1.99 16.02
C ASP A 73 9.28 0.97 15.65
N GLU A 74 9.19 -0.26 16.17
CA GLU A 74 10.13 -1.33 15.82
C GLU A 74 10.14 -1.63 14.31
N ARG A 75 8.95 -1.67 13.67
CA ARG A 75 8.85 -1.90 12.23
C ARG A 75 9.45 -0.75 11.43
N LEU A 76 9.10 0.49 11.76
CA LEU A 76 9.53 1.67 11.00
C LEU A 76 11.01 1.98 11.19
N ASN A 77 11.59 1.67 12.35
CA ASN A 77 13.02 1.82 12.59
C ASN A 77 13.88 0.95 11.67
N GLN A 78 13.32 -0.08 11.04
CA GLN A 78 13.99 -0.91 10.03
C GLN A 78 13.93 -0.30 8.62
N GLU A 79 13.07 0.71 8.39
CA GLU A 79 12.72 1.19 7.06
C GLU A 79 13.17 2.63 6.80
N SER A 80 14.26 2.81 6.07
CA SER A 80 14.84 4.14 5.79
C SER A 80 14.00 5.07 4.89
N ASN A 81 12.96 4.53 4.23
CA ASN A 81 12.10 5.26 3.29
C ASN A 81 10.78 5.73 3.91
N LEU A 82 10.51 5.38 5.17
CA LEU A 82 9.33 5.81 5.91
C LEU A 82 9.78 6.52 7.20
N GLN A 83 9.10 7.60 7.56
CA GLN A 83 9.36 8.35 8.78
C GLN A 83 8.21 8.19 9.76
N LEU A 84 8.49 7.81 11.00
CA LEU A 84 7.49 7.90 12.07
C LEU A 84 7.48 9.33 12.62
N VAL A 85 6.31 9.96 12.65
CA VAL A 85 6.11 11.32 13.15
C VAL A 85 5.06 11.30 14.25
N LEU A 86 5.52 11.51 15.48
CA LEU A 86 4.63 11.80 16.61
C LEU A 86 4.24 13.28 16.57
N THR A 87 2.95 13.57 16.55
CA THR A 87 2.45 14.94 16.58
C THR A 87 1.49 15.15 17.75
N SER A 88 1.66 16.26 18.46
CA SER A 88 0.72 16.70 19.50
C SER A 88 -0.30 17.71 18.94
N CYS A 89 -0.39 17.82 17.62
CA CYS A 89 -1.40 18.63 16.97
C CYS A 89 -2.76 17.94 17.00
N GLU A 90 -3.83 18.73 16.94
CA GLU A 90 -5.17 18.21 16.72
C GLU A 90 -5.25 17.59 15.31
N MET A 91 -5.17 16.27 15.26
CA MET A 91 -5.43 15.48 14.07
C MET A 91 -6.90 15.08 14.04
N ALA A 92 -7.47 14.94 12.84
CA ALA A 92 -8.82 14.41 12.69
C ALA A 92 -8.91 12.91 13.05
N ASP A 93 -7.79 12.19 12.92
CA ASP A 93 -7.70 10.74 13.07
C ASP A 93 -6.41 10.34 13.81
N ASP A 94 -6.42 9.17 14.47
CA ASP A 94 -5.34 8.72 15.36
C ASP A 94 -3.99 8.52 14.64
N MET A 95 -4.06 7.94 13.43
CA MET A 95 -2.89 7.67 12.60
C MET A 95 -3.20 7.89 11.12
N MET A 96 -2.23 8.46 10.40
CA MET A 96 -2.32 8.68 8.96
C MET A 96 -1.03 8.28 8.26
N LEU A 97 -1.15 7.44 7.24
CA LEU A 97 -0.06 7.15 6.32
C LEU A 97 -0.09 8.17 5.18
N VAL A 98 0.96 8.99 5.10
CA VAL A 98 1.11 10.04 4.10
C VAL A 98 2.32 9.72 3.23
N ASP A 99 2.17 9.84 1.92
CA ASP A 99 3.28 9.63 1.01
C ASP A 99 4.17 10.88 0.83
N HIS A 100 5.19 10.75 -0.01
CA HIS A 100 6.13 11.82 -0.35
C HIS A 100 5.51 12.94 -1.22
N GLU A 101 4.30 12.75 -1.75
CA GLU A 101 3.54 13.77 -2.50
C GLU A 101 2.50 14.47 -1.61
N ASN A 102 2.59 14.28 -0.28
CA ASN A 102 1.60 14.75 0.70
C ASN A 102 0.19 14.22 0.42
N GLN A 103 0.07 12.99 -0.07
CA GLN A 103 -1.21 12.30 -0.24
C GLN A 103 -1.43 11.31 0.90
N VAL A 104 -2.60 11.37 1.52
CA VAL A 104 -3.03 10.39 2.52
C VAL A 104 -3.38 9.09 1.79
N ARG A 105 -2.64 8.03 2.13
CA ARG A 105 -2.80 6.68 1.59
C ARG A 105 -3.65 5.79 2.48
N GLY A 106 -3.69 6.09 3.78
CA GLY A 106 -4.47 5.35 4.75
C GLY A 106 -4.69 6.15 6.03
N ILE A 107 -5.84 5.91 6.66
CA ILE A 107 -6.27 6.49 7.94
C ILE A 107 -6.63 5.31 8.84
N TYR A 108 -6.16 5.34 10.08
CA TYR A 108 -6.23 4.20 10.99
C TYR A 108 -6.46 4.66 12.42
N ASP A 109 -7.19 3.86 13.18
CA ASP A 109 -7.34 4.01 14.62
C ASP A 109 -6.16 3.33 15.34
N LEU A 110 -5.74 3.85 16.50
CA LEU A 110 -4.66 3.24 17.28
C LEU A 110 -5.16 2.05 18.11
N ASN A 111 -5.49 0.95 17.44
CA ASN A 111 -5.91 -0.30 18.06
C ASN A 111 -5.24 -1.52 17.39
N ARG A 112 -5.32 -2.69 18.02
CA ARG A 112 -4.61 -3.89 17.55
C ARG A 112 -4.96 -4.29 16.11
N GLU A 113 -6.23 -4.25 15.73
CA GLU A 113 -6.70 -4.71 14.41
C GLU A 113 -6.25 -3.75 13.31
N GLU A 114 -6.44 -2.44 13.53
CA GLU A 114 -6.01 -1.41 12.58
C GLU A 114 -4.49 -1.32 12.46
N VAL A 115 -3.74 -1.60 13.54
CA VAL A 115 -2.28 -1.70 13.48
C VAL A 115 -1.83 -2.88 12.62
N ASP A 116 -2.48 -4.05 12.73
CA ASP A 116 -2.16 -5.21 11.89
C ASP A 116 -2.41 -4.89 10.41
N ARG A 117 -3.50 -4.19 10.11
CA ARG A 117 -3.82 -3.70 8.77
C ARG A 117 -2.80 -2.68 8.26
N LEU A 118 -2.47 -1.67 9.08
CA LEU A 118 -1.48 -0.64 8.78
C LEU A 118 -0.13 -1.24 8.39
N LEU A 119 0.36 -2.21 9.18
CA LEU A 119 1.64 -2.85 8.91
C LEU A 119 1.63 -3.59 7.56
N ALA A 120 0.53 -4.26 7.21
CA ALA A 120 0.38 -4.88 5.90
C ALA A 120 0.32 -3.86 4.76
N GLU A 121 -0.37 -2.73 4.95
CA GLU A 121 -0.43 -1.67 3.94
C GLU A 121 0.93 -0.97 3.76
N ILE A 122 1.71 -0.78 4.82
CA ILE A 122 3.10 -0.29 4.75
C ILE A 122 3.96 -1.24 3.92
N ASP A 123 3.86 -2.56 4.13
CA ASP A 123 4.61 -3.54 3.35
C ASP A 123 4.29 -3.43 1.86
N ILE A 124 3.01 -3.33 1.53
CA ILE A 124 2.54 -3.12 0.15
C ILE A 124 3.10 -1.82 -0.44
N TYR A 125 3.04 -0.72 0.32
CA TYR A 125 3.55 0.57 -0.09
C TYR A 125 5.06 0.53 -0.41
N LEU A 126 5.85 -0.06 0.49
CA LEU A 126 7.30 -0.19 0.32
C LEU A 126 7.66 -1.11 -0.87
N MET A 127 6.90 -2.17 -1.11
CA MET A 127 7.07 -3.00 -2.31
C MET A 127 6.84 -2.20 -3.60
N ASN A 128 5.77 -1.39 -3.66
CA ASN A 128 5.46 -0.57 -4.83
C ASN A 128 6.53 0.52 -5.07
N LEU A 129 7.03 1.17 -4.02
CA LEU A 129 8.13 2.13 -4.14
C LEU A 129 9.40 1.50 -4.74
N ASN A 130 9.75 0.31 -4.28
CA ASN A 130 10.93 -0.40 -4.78
C ASN A 130 10.79 -0.85 -6.24
N HIS A 131 9.57 -1.21 -6.67
CA HIS A 131 9.27 -1.52 -8.07
C HIS A 131 9.41 -0.30 -8.98
N SER A 132 8.82 0.83 -8.61
CA SER A 132 8.92 2.09 -9.38
C SER A 132 10.38 2.53 -9.58
N LYS A 133 11.22 2.40 -8.54
CA LYS A 133 12.66 2.73 -8.62
C LYS A 133 13.45 1.83 -9.59
N ARG A 134 12.97 0.60 -9.87
CA ARG A 134 13.63 -0.34 -10.79
C ARG A 134 13.22 -0.14 -12.24
N GLU A 135 11.99 0.32 -12.49
CA GLU A 135 11.48 0.58 -13.85
C GLU A 135 11.89 1.96 -14.39
N GLY A 136 12.19 2.92 -13.50
CA GLY A 136 12.70 4.24 -13.87
C GLY A 136 14.20 4.33 -14.15
N LYS A 137 14.90 3.21 -14.41
CA LYS A 137 16.35 3.17 -14.67
C LYS A 137 16.68 2.66 -16.08
#